data_AF-A0A9P5MN27-F1
#
_entry.id   AF-A0A9P5MN27-F1
#
_cell.length_a   1.000
_cell.length_b   1.000
_cell.length_c   1.000
_cell.angle_alpha   90.00
_cell.angle_beta   90.00
_cell.angle_gamma   90.00
#
_symmetry.space_group_name_H-M   'P 1'
#
loop_
_entity.id
_entity.type
_entity.pdbx_description
1 polymer ?
#
loop_
_entity_poly.entity_id
_entity_poly.type
_entity_poly.pdbx_seq_one_letter_code
_entity_poly.pdbx_strand_id
1 'polypeptide(L)'
;MSVTSQPSDSAQDSAKQSASPAHSEFLQLNTLTEHPPFDSENETPTEQQDGYTPSRSVTPSPFQDHVDVQPNEPTPTIPPECPICGKKFTRAQERDRHLESYLPHSIHCPFQDCPWTGRRRWDLKTHWEKKHPKTGQILGREKNKIYDPKEFVKSIVDGTSHLEVARSALLKVRERLIELGKVDVGANVLGRKLDIEN
;
A
#
# COMPACT_ATOMS: atom_id res chain seq x y z
N MET A 1 -64.94 -2.34 38.45
CA MET A 1 -65.27 -1.25 39.39
C MET A 1 -63.96 -0.67 39.91
N SER A 2 -63.81 0.66 39.76
CA SER A 2 -62.94 1.56 40.53
C SER A 2 -61.42 1.42 40.36
N VAL A 3 -60.79 2.29 39.55
CA VAL A 3 -60.07 3.55 39.89
C VAL A 3 -58.93 3.34 40.91
N THR A 4 -57.70 3.79 40.66
CA THR A 4 -57.14 5.09 41.14
C THR A 4 -55.65 5.12 40.75
N SER A 5 -55.23 5.94 39.77
CA SER A 5 -54.56 7.26 39.89
C SER A 5 -53.02 7.23 40.06
N GLN A 6 -52.34 7.92 39.13
CA GLN A 6 -51.00 8.49 39.27
C GLN A 6 -51.00 9.68 40.26
N PRO A 7 -49.82 10.06 40.78
CA PRO A 7 -49.16 11.35 40.43
C PRO A 7 -47.64 11.14 40.16
N SER A 8 -46.96 11.76 39.20
CA SER A 8 -46.65 13.18 38.87
C SER A 8 -45.55 13.84 39.74
N ASP A 9 -44.48 14.23 39.03
CA ASP A 9 -43.66 15.45 39.16
C ASP A 9 -42.45 15.60 40.09
N SER A 10 -41.53 16.46 39.62
CA SER A 10 -40.35 17.11 40.26
C SER A 10 -38.98 16.55 39.82
N ALA A 11 -38.25 17.12 38.83
CA ALA A 11 -37.66 18.46 38.71
C ALA A 11 -36.57 18.77 39.75
N GLN A 12 -35.31 18.89 39.30
CA GLN A 12 -34.22 19.78 39.79
C GLN A 12 -32.93 19.44 38.99
N ASP A 13 -32.51 20.25 38.01
CA ASP A 13 -31.77 21.53 38.14
C ASP A 13 -30.36 21.36 38.70
N SER A 14 -29.35 21.51 37.83
CA SER A 14 -28.09 22.22 38.15
C SER A 14 -27.18 22.30 36.93
N ALA A 15 -27.27 23.44 36.26
CA ALA A 15 -26.22 23.97 35.42
C ALA A 15 -25.00 24.35 36.29
N LYS A 16 -23.78 24.02 35.84
CA LYS A 16 -22.59 24.78 36.21
C LYS A 16 -21.81 25.15 34.96
N GLN A 17 -22.01 26.40 34.59
CA GLN A 17 -21.11 27.21 33.78
C GLN A 17 -19.81 27.43 34.56
N SER A 18 -18.67 27.35 33.88
CA SER A 18 -17.49 28.14 34.23
C SER A 18 -16.78 28.53 32.93
N ALA A 19 -16.89 29.82 32.61
CA ALA A 19 -16.21 30.50 31.52
C ALA A 19 -14.73 30.79 31.87
N SER A 20 -13.94 30.98 30.81
CA SER A 20 -12.54 31.42 30.73
C SER A 20 -12.20 32.72 31.49
N PRO A 21 -10.91 33.12 31.61
CA PRO A 21 -10.25 33.95 30.57
C PRO A 21 -8.74 33.63 30.38
N ALA A 22 -8.22 33.56 29.14
CA ALA A 22 -7.63 34.64 28.32
C ALA A 22 -6.14 34.98 28.61
N HIS A 23 -5.39 35.14 27.52
CA HIS A 23 -4.10 35.83 27.34
C HIS A 23 -2.82 35.24 27.97
N SER A 24 -1.91 34.76 27.10
CA SER A 24 -0.52 35.24 27.14
C SER A 24 0.09 35.22 25.74
N GLU A 25 0.44 36.42 25.31
CA GLU A 25 1.18 36.78 24.11
C GLU A 25 2.63 36.28 24.09
N PHE A 26 3.16 36.23 22.86
CA PHE A 26 4.54 36.52 22.43
C PHE A 26 5.71 35.80 23.10
N LEU A 27 6.44 35.03 22.30
CA LEU A 27 7.73 35.47 21.75
C LEU A 27 8.01 34.75 20.43
N GLN A 28 8.14 35.52 19.35
CA GLN A 28 8.81 35.08 18.14
C GLN A 28 10.30 34.89 18.42
N LEU A 29 10.86 33.75 18.02
CA LEU A 29 12.28 33.66 17.66
C LEU A 29 12.39 33.00 16.29
N ASN A 30 12.61 33.86 15.31
CA ASN A 30 13.14 33.54 14.00
C ASN A 30 14.58 33.03 14.18
N THR A 31 14.90 31.86 13.66
CA THR A 31 16.29 31.51 13.30
C THR A 31 16.35 31.34 11.79
N LEU A 32 16.58 32.47 11.12
CA LEU A 32 17.18 32.53 9.78
C LEU A 32 18.52 31.79 9.81
N THR A 33 18.62 30.70 9.07
CA THR A 33 19.93 30.18 8.64
C THR A 33 20.01 30.47 7.15
N GLU A 34 20.64 31.59 6.83
CA GLU A 34 21.03 31.96 5.47
C GLU A 34 22.32 31.21 5.09
N HIS A 35 22.22 30.47 3.97
CA HIS A 35 23.21 30.22 2.90
C HIS A 35 24.65 29.76 3.23
N PRO A 36 25.20 28.85 2.42
CA PRO A 36 25.86 29.37 1.21
C PRO A 36 25.29 28.83 -0.12
N PRO A 37 25.42 29.62 -1.20
CA PRO A 37 25.27 29.12 -2.57
C PRO A 37 26.43 28.17 -2.88
N PHE A 38 26.12 26.99 -3.40
CA PHE A 38 27.13 26.12 -3.99
C PHE A 38 27.22 26.48 -5.46
N ASP A 39 28.37 27.03 -5.84
CA ASP A 39 28.69 27.46 -7.18
C ASP A 39 28.58 26.32 -8.20
N SER A 40 28.12 26.70 -9.39
CA SER A 40 28.50 26.11 -10.68
C SER A 40 29.97 25.68 -10.66
N GLU A 41 30.39 24.62 -11.34
CA GLU A 41 30.59 24.61 -12.79
C GLU A 41 30.79 23.17 -13.28
N ASN A 42 30.48 22.97 -14.57
CA ASN A 42 30.95 21.94 -15.52
C ASN A 42 31.90 20.85 -14.98
N GLU A 43 31.70 19.61 -15.43
CA GLU A 43 32.56 18.97 -16.46
C GLU A 43 31.88 17.69 -16.98
N THR A 44 31.43 17.73 -18.24
CA THR A 44 31.39 16.58 -19.16
C THR A 44 32.80 16.47 -19.74
N PRO A 45 33.49 15.32 -19.72
CA PRO A 45 33.26 14.24 -20.70
C PRO A 45 33.53 12.83 -20.09
N THR A 46 33.03 11.72 -20.61
CA THR A 46 33.73 10.99 -21.68
C THR A 46 32.95 9.71 -21.96
N GLU A 47 32.57 9.59 -23.22
CA GLU A 47 32.29 8.38 -23.96
C GLU A 47 33.29 7.24 -23.64
N GLN A 48 32.83 6.21 -22.92
CA GLN A 48 33.44 4.88 -22.98
C GLN A 48 32.35 3.86 -23.29
N GLN A 49 32.27 3.55 -24.58
CA GLN A 49 31.57 2.41 -25.14
C GLN A 49 32.36 1.14 -24.82
N ASP A 50 32.11 0.53 -23.68
CA ASP A 50 32.58 -0.83 -23.42
C ASP A 50 31.51 -1.85 -23.78
N GLY A 51 31.69 -2.42 -24.98
CA GLY A 51 31.66 -3.86 -25.20
C GLY A 51 30.46 -4.63 -24.63
N TYR A 52 29.39 -4.70 -25.42
CA TYR A 52 28.46 -5.83 -25.38
C TYR A 52 29.23 -7.15 -25.63
N THR A 53 29.34 -8.02 -24.64
CA THR A 53 29.47 -9.47 -24.88
C THR A 53 28.57 -10.25 -23.91
N PRO A 54 27.32 -10.56 -24.28
CA PRO A 54 26.57 -11.64 -23.63
C PRO A 54 27.24 -12.94 -24.06
N SER A 55 28.00 -13.54 -23.14
CA SER A 55 28.55 -14.88 -23.29
C SER A 55 27.40 -15.88 -23.41
N ARG A 56 26.99 -16.15 -24.65
CA ARG A 56 26.13 -17.26 -25.04
C ARG A 56 26.99 -18.52 -25.01
N SER A 57 26.84 -19.33 -23.96
CA SER A 57 27.24 -20.74 -24.00
C SER A 57 26.28 -21.47 -24.94
N VAL A 58 26.68 -21.54 -26.20
CA VAL A 58 26.08 -22.38 -27.23
C VAL A 58 26.55 -23.81 -26.98
N THR A 59 25.69 -24.65 -26.43
CA THR A 59 25.75 -26.10 -26.64
C THR A 59 25.06 -26.43 -27.96
N PRO A 60 25.74 -26.99 -28.97
CA PRO A 60 25.07 -27.53 -30.15
C PRO A 60 24.50 -28.91 -29.80
N SER A 61 23.17 -28.99 -29.71
CA SER A 61 22.45 -30.28 -29.73
C SER A 61 22.13 -30.63 -31.19
N PRO A 62 22.35 -31.88 -31.63
CA PRO A 62 22.24 -32.25 -33.03
C PRO A 62 20.82 -32.73 -33.37
N PHE A 63 20.34 -32.32 -34.55
CA PHE A 63 19.17 -32.80 -35.30
C PHE A 63 17.79 -32.62 -34.65
N GLN A 64 17.00 -31.71 -35.23
CA GLN A 64 15.59 -31.98 -35.48
C GLN A 64 15.12 -31.21 -36.73
N ASP A 65 14.46 -31.97 -37.60
CA ASP A 65 14.05 -31.63 -38.94
C ASP A 65 13.06 -30.46 -39.03
N HIS A 66 13.08 -29.86 -40.21
CA HIS A 66 12.23 -28.81 -40.73
C HIS A 66 10.75 -28.95 -40.34
N VAL A 67 10.20 -27.91 -39.71
CA VAL A 67 8.82 -27.48 -39.95
C VAL A 67 8.85 -25.99 -40.28
N ASP A 68 8.31 -25.67 -41.45
CA ASP A 68 8.09 -24.33 -41.97
C ASP A 68 7.21 -23.56 -40.97
N VAL A 69 7.84 -22.67 -40.19
CA VAL A 69 7.14 -21.77 -39.27
C VAL A 69 6.64 -20.61 -40.11
N GLN A 70 5.34 -20.64 -40.44
CA GLN A 70 4.64 -19.49 -40.99
C GLN A 70 4.93 -18.22 -40.16
N PRO A 71 5.10 -17.05 -40.80
CA PRO A 71 5.18 -15.79 -40.08
C PRO A 71 3.89 -15.60 -39.28
N ASN A 72 4.00 -15.71 -37.96
CA ASN A 72 2.89 -15.45 -37.05
C ASN A 72 2.52 -13.98 -37.22
N GLU A 73 1.42 -13.72 -37.93
CA GLU A 73 0.83 -12.39 -38.07
C GLU A 73 0.75 -11.75 -36.68
N PRO A 74 1.28 -10.53 -36.46
CA PRO A 74 1.20 -9.85 -35.18
C PRO A 74 -0.27 -9.63 -34.86
N THR A 75 -0.87 -10.52 -34.07
CA THR A 75 -2.20 -10.31 -33.55
C THR A 75 -2.13 -9.01 -32.75
N PRO A 76 -2.92 -7.97 -33.09
CA PRO A 76 -2.89 -6.71 -32.36
C PRO A 76 -3.32 -6.99 -30.92
N THR A 77 -2.32 -7.19 -30.06
CA THR A 77 -2.53 -7.46 -28.65
C THR A 77 -2.91 -6.13 -28.04
N ILE A 78 -4.20 -5.96 -27.75
CA ILE A 78 -4.68 -4.77 -27.06
C ILE A 78 -3.92 -4.68 -25.74
N PRO A 79 -3.17 -3.58 -25.50
CA PRO A 79 -2.36 -3.47 -24.30
C PRO A 79 -3.28 -3.49 -23.07
N PRO A 80 -2.93 -4.25 -22.02
CA PRO A 80 -3.72 -4.29 -20.80
C PRO A 80 -3.84 -2.90 -20.18
N GLU A 81 -5.06 -2.48 -19.90
CA GLU A 81 -5.40 -1.17 -19.37
C GLU A 81 -5.96 -1.26 -17.94
N CYS A 82 -5.67 -0.26 -17.10
CA CYS A 82 -6.26 -0.15 -15.78
C CYS A 82 -7.69 0.40 -15.86
N PRO A 83 -8.72 -0.32 -15.38
CA PRO A 83 -10.11 0.15 -15.42
C PRO A 83 -10.40 1.34 -14.49
N ILE A 84 -9.46 1.71 -13.60
CA ILE A 84 -9.65 2.82 -12.65
C ILE A 84 -9.10 4.14 -13.21
N CYS A 85 -7.92 4.10 -13.85
CA CYS A 85 -7.22 5.31 -14.30
C CYS A 85 -6.89 5.35 -15.80
N GLY A 86 -7.26 4.32 -16.56
CA GLY A 86 -7.00 4.22 -18.00
C GLY A 86 -5.52 4.03 -18.39
N LYS A 87 -4.62 3.83 -17.41
CA LYS A 87 -3.20 3.61 -17.69
C LYS A 87 -2.98 2.29 -18.44
N LYS A 88 -2.24 2.37 -19.55
CA LYS A 88 -1.85 1.20 -20.36
C LYS A 88 -0.54 0.60 -19.87
N PHE A 89 -0.42 -0.72 -19.97
CA PHE A 89 0.72 -1.49 -19.55
C PHE A 89 1.19 -2.41 -20.67
N THR A 90 2.48 -2.78 -20.64
CA THR A 90 3.04 -3.73 -21.61
C THR A 90 2.62 -5.16 -21.28
N ARG A 91 2.39 -5.45 -19.99
CA ARG A 91 2.06 -6.80 -19.49
C ARG A 91 0.91 -6.76 -18.49
N ALA A 92 0.06 -7.79 -18.50
CA ALA A 92 -1.06 -7.91 -17.56
C ALA A 92 -0.60 -7.92 -16.10
N GLN A 93 0.53 -8.58 -15.82
CA GLN A 93 1.13 -8.60 -14.49
C GLN A 93 1.49 -7.20 -13.95
N GLU A 94 1.88 -6.27 -14.83
CA GLU A 94 2.22 -4.90 -14.43
C GLU A 94 0.96 -4.11 -14.09
N ARG A 95 -0.11 -4.29 -14.87
CA ARG A 95 -1.45 -3.76 -14.57
C ARG A 95 -1.96 -4.29 -13.25
N ASP A 96 -1.88 -5.60 -13.02
CA ASP A 96 -2.38 -6.23 -11.80
C ASP A 96 -1.64 -5.71 -10.57
N ARG A 97 -0.30 -5.62 -10.64
CA ARG A 97 0.53 -4.99 -9.60
C ARG A 97 0.18 -3.51 -9.37
N HIS A 98 -0.23 -2.80 -10.40
CA HIS A 98 -0.71 -1.43 -10.27
C HIS A 98 -2.09 -1.39 -9.57
N LEU A 99 -2.99 -2.31 -9.89
CA LEU A 99 -4.29 -2.44 -9.23
C LEU A 99 -4.16 -2.75 -7.74
N GLU A 100 -3.20 -3.58 -7.35
CA GLU A 100 -2.87 -3.84 -5.93
C GLU A 100 -2.55 -2.54 -5.15
N SER A 101 -2.13 -1.46 -5.82
CA SER A 101 -1.84 -0.20 -5.15
C SER A 101 -3.09 0.53 -4.65
N TYR A 102 -4.26 0.28 -5.24
CA TYR A 102 -5.54 0.82 -4.80
C TYR A 102 -6.13 0.06 -3.60
N LEU A 103 -5.63 -1.13 -3.33
CA LEU A 103 -6.07 -1.98 -2.22
C LEU A 103 -5.24 -1.71 -0.96
N PRO A 104 -5.76 -1.95 0.26
CA PRO A 104 -5.00 -1.81 1.49
C PRO A 104 -3.78 -2.74 1.57
N HIS A 105 -2.89 -2.52 2.53
CA HIS A 105 -1.76 -3.43 2.75
C HIS A 105 -2.24 -4.87 3.00
N SER A 106 -1.66 -5.82 2.28
CA SER A 106 -2.03 -7.25 2.30
C SER A 106 -1.09 -8.11 3.14
N ILE A 107 -0.01 -7.52 3.65
CA ILE A 107 1.03 -8.19 4.41
C ILE A 107 1.26 -7.43 5.72
N HIS A 108 1.43 -8.15 6.82
CA HIS A 108 1.87 -7.60 8.11
C HIS A 108 3.22 -8.19 8.53
N CYS A 109 3.91 -7.49 9.42
CA CYS A 109 5.04 -8.08 10.13
C CYS A 109 4.53 -9.08 11.19
N PRO A 110 5.05 -10.32 11.24
CA PRO A 110 4.67 -11.31 12.25
C PRO A 110 5.32 -11.07 13.61
N PHE A 111 6.28 -10.15 13.70
CA PHE A 111 6.86 -9.79 14.99
C PHE A 111 5.79 -9.15 15.88
N GLN A 112 5.75 -9.59 17.14
CA GLN A 112 4.80 -9.09 18.12
C GLN A 112 5.00 -7.58 18.30
N ASP A 113 3.91 -6.84 18.38
CA ASP A 113 3.88 -5.38 18.55
C ASP A 113 4.56 -4.57 17.43
N CYS A 114 4.96 -5.19 16.31
CA CYS A 114 5.40 -4.45 15.14
C CYS A 114 4.19 -3.96 14.34
N PRO A 115 4.01 -2.63 14.17
CA PRO A 115 2.88 -2.05 13.44
C PRO A 115 3.08 -2.07 11.91
N TRP A 116 4.22 -2.60 11.44
CA TRP A 116 4.57 -2.55 10.03
C TRP A 116 3.63 -3.42 9.18
N THR A 117 3.16 -2.82 8.09
CA THR A 117 2.37 -3.48 7.05
C THR A 117 2.88 -3.06 5.68
N GLY A 118 2.64 -3.89 4.67
CA GLY A 118 3.08 -3.63 3.31
C GLY A 118 2.26 -4.38 2.26
N ARG A 119 2.64 -4.21 0.99
CA ARG A 119 1.97 -4.87 -0.15
C ARG A 119 2.80 -6.01 -0.72
N ARG A 120 4.14 -5.90 -0.64
CA ARG A 120 5.03 -6.89 -1.27
C ARG A 120 5.86 -7.64 -0.25
N ARG A 121 6.15 -8.89 -0.61
CA ARG A 121 7.03 -9.76 0.17
C ARG A 121 8.45 -9.24 0.26
N TRP A 122 8.93 -8.59 -0.80
CA TRP A 122 10.24 -7.94 -0.79
C TRP A 122 10.30 -6.85 0.27
N ASP A 123 9.26 -6.01 0.37
CA ASP A 123 9.19 -4.94 1.38
C ASP A 123 9.22 -5.53 2.80
N LEU A 124 8.50 -6.64 3.05
CA LEU A 124 8.54 -7.34 4.33
C LEU A 124 9.93 -7.89 4.63
N LYS A 125 10.59 -8.49 3.64
CA LYS A 125 11.94 -9.03 3.80
C LYS A 125 12.93 -7.93 4.19
N THR A 126 12.94 -6.84 3.44
CA THR A 126 13.81 -5.68 3.74
C THR A 126 13.47 -5.05 5.09
N HIS A 127 12.18 -4.93 5.43
CA HIS A 127 11.75 -4.48 6.76
C HIS A 127 12.30 -5.39 7.86
N TRP A 128 12.15 -6.71 7.70
CA TRP A 128 12.59 -7.70 8.67
C TRP A 128 14.10 -7.66 8.91
N GLU A 129 14.89 -7.66 7.83
CA GLU A 129 16.36 -7.58 7.91
C GLU A 129 16.83 -6.32 8.65
N LYS A 130 16.11 -5.20 8.49
CA LYS A 130 16.47 -3.92 9.11
C LYS A 130 15.96 -3.76 10.54
N LYS A 131 14.75 -4.25 10.86
CA LYS A 131 14.07 -3.98 12.13
C LYS A 131 14.04 -5.18 13.08
N HIS A 132 14.23 -6.39 12.56
CA HIS A 132 14.21 -7.64 13.31
C HIS A 132 15.44 -8.54 13.02
N PRO A 133 16.68 -8.00 12.97
CA PRO A 133 17.86 -8.77 12.57
C PRO A 133 18.18 -9.94 13.52
N LYS A 134 17.73 -9.88 14.78
CA LYS A 134 18.01 -10.89 15.82
C LYS A 134 16.99 -12.02 15.87
N THR A 135 15.86 -11.91 15.17
CA THR A 135 14.73 -12.85 15.28
C THR A 135 14.86 -14.07 14.35
N GLY A 136 15.93 -14.16 13.55
CA GLY A 136 16.16 -15.28 12.64
C GLY A 136 15.27 -15.24 11.40
N GLN A 137 14.85 -16.42 10.89
CA GLN A 137 14.06 -16.52 9.66
C GLN A 137 12.66 -15.92 9.81
N ILE A 138 12.21 -15.27 8.74
CA ILE A 138 10.83 -14.78 8.60
C ILE A 138 9.88 -15.97 8.76
N LEU A 139 9.00 -15.91 9.76
CA LEU A 139 7.98 -16.92 10.00
C LEU A 139 7.17 -17.18 8.72
N GLY A 140 6.77 -18.46 8.53
CA GLY A 140 6.28 -19.02 7.27
C GLY A 140 5.27 -18.17 6.49
N ARG A 141 5.28 -18.36 5.16
CA ARG A 141 4.58 -17.60 4.11
C ARG A 141 3.13 -17.20 4.43
N GLU A 142 2.40 -18.04 5.18
CA GLU A 142 0.99 -17.86 5.53
C GLU A 142 0.76 -16.99 6.76
N LYS A 143 1.72 -16.92 7.68
CA LYS A 143 1.55 -16.18 8.95
C LYS A 143 1.61 -14.66 8.79
N ASN A 144 2.05 -14.18 7.63
CA ASN A 144 2.29 -12.76 7.37
C ASN A 144 1.25 -12.18 6.40
N LYS A 145 0.42 -13.05 5.81
CA LYS A 145 -0.59 -12.68 4.82
C LYS A 145 -1.87 -12.28 5.55
N ILE A 146 -2.38 -11.09 5.23
CA ILE A 146 -3.65 -10.60 5.73
C ILE A 146 -4.80 -11.12 4.84
N TYR A 147 -4.65 -10.96 3.53
CA TYR A 147 -5.60 -11.43 2.53
C TYR A 147 -4.87 -11.68 1.20
N ASP A 148 -5.54 -12.28 0.22
CA ASP A 148 -5.01 -12.41 -1.15
C ASP A 148 -5.43 -11.23 -2.03
N PRO A 149 -4.51 -10.32 -2.40
CA PRO A 149 -4.87 -9.18 -3.24
C PRO A 149 -5.23 -9.59 -4.67
N LYS A 150 -4.80 -10.77 -5.14
CA LYS A 150 -5.10 -11.22 -6.51
C LYS A 150 -6.58 -11.47 -6.73
N GLU A 151 -7.27 -11.99 -5.72
CA GLU A 151 -8.72 -12.23 -5.78
C GLU A 151 -9.48 -10.92 -5.99
N PHE A 152 -9.09 -9.87 -5.26
CA PHE A 152 -9.68 -8.54 -5.37
C PHE A 152 -9.32 -7.85 -6.69
N VAL A 153 -8.07 -7.98 -7.15
CA VAL A 153 -7.64 -7.46 -8.46
C VAL A 153 -8.44 -8.12 -9.58
N LYS A 154 -8.66 -9.44 -9.51
CA LYS A 154 -9.48 -10.16 -10.47
C LYS A 154 -10.91 -9.60 -10.51
N SER A 155 -11.54 -9.38 -9.36
CA SER A 155 -12.87 -8.75 -9.29
C SER A 155 -12.92 -7.38 -9.96
N ILE A 156 -11.87 -6.54 -9.80
CA ILE A 156 -11.79 -5.24 -10.48
C ILE A 156 -11.71 -5.41 -11.99
N VAL A 157 -10.90 -6.35 -12.48
CA VAL A 157 -10.75 -6.64 -13.91
C VAL A 157 -12.05 -7.20 -14.50
N ASP A 158 -12.79 -7.99 -13.73
CA ASP A 158 -14.10 -8.54 -14.10
C ASP A 158 -15.23 -7.48 -14.07
N GLY A 159 -14.92 -6.23 -13.71
CA GLY A 159 -15.85 -5.09 -13.77
C GLY A 159 -16.48 -4.70 -12.43
N THR A 160 -16.08 -5.32 -11.32
CA THR A 160 -16.54 -4.91 -9.98
C THR A 160 -15.97 -3.53 -9.63
N SER A 161 -16.78 -2.68 -9.02
CA SER A 161 -16.36 -1.34 -8.61
C SER A 161 -15.15 -1.40 -7.66
N HIS A 162 -14.07 -0.68 -7.98
CA HIS A 162 -12.88 -0.65 -7.15
C HIS A 162 -13.16 -0.15 -5.73
N LEU A 163 -14.15 0.73 -5.53
CA LEU A 163 -14.53 1.22 -4.21
C LEU A 163 -15.15 0.12 -3.35
N GLU A 164 -15.98 -0.74 -3.94
CA GLU A 164 -16.60 -1.87 -3.26
C GLU A 164 -15.56 -2.94 -2.91
N VAL A 165 -14.66 -3.23 -3.84
CA VAL A 165 -13.52 -4.12 -3.65
C VAL A 165 -12.61 -3.60 -2.55
N ALA A 166 -12.29 -2.30 -2.54
CA ALA A 166 -11.46 -1.68 -1.51
C ALA A 166 -12.12 -1.74 -0.12
N ARG A 167 -13.43 -1.47 -0.01
CA ARG A 167 -14.18 -1.63 1.25
C ARG A 167 -14.12 -3.06 1.77
N SER A 168 -14.33 -4.04 0.89
CA SER A 168 -14.28 -5.46 1.23
C SER A 168 -12.88 -5.88 1.69
N ALA A 169 -11.83 -5.41 1.00
CA ALA A 169 -10.45 -5.65 1.40
C ALA A 169 -10.13 -5.02 2.78
N LEU A 170 -10.64 -3.82 3.07
CA LEU A 170 -10.47 -3.18 4.37
C LEU A 170 -11.14 -3.94 5.51
N LEU A 171 -12.33 -4.49 5.28
CA LEU A 171 -13.00 -5.34 6.26
C LEU A 171 -12.16 -6.57 6.58
N LYS A 172 -11.65 -7.29 5.57
CA LYS A 172 -10.75 -8.43 5.79
C LYS A 172 -9.49 -8.06 6.55
N VAL A 173 -8.93 -6.88 6.28
CA VAL A 173 -7.75 -6.42 7.01
C VAL A 173 -8.07 -6.18 8.48
N ARG A 174 -9.21 -5.55 8.79
CA ARG A 174 -9.65 -5.32 10.17
C ARG A 174 -9.89 -6.63 10.91
N GLU A 175 -10.65 -7.55 10.31
CA GLU A 175 -10.93 -8.87 10.89
C GLU A 175 -9.63 -9.60 11.24
N ARG A 176 -8.69 -9.65 10.29
CA ARG A 176 -7.43 -10.35 10.50
C ARG A 176 -6.52 -9.68 11.53
N LEU A 177 -6.53 -8.35 11.63
CA LEU A 177 -5.78 -7.65 12.69
C LEU A 177 -6.37 -7.90 14.08
N ILE A 178 -7.69 -8.02 14.20
CA ILE A 178 -8.36 -8.40 15.45
C ILE A 178 -7.97 -9.83 15.86
N GLU A 179 -8.00 -10.78 14.93
CA GLU A 179 -7.57 -12.17 15.18
C GLU A 179 -6.12 -12.26 15.68
N LEU A 180 -5.27 -11.33 15.23
CA LEU A 180 -3.86 -11.24 15.63
C LEU A 180 -3.66 -10.46 16.95
N GLY A 181 -4.72 -9.98 17.59
CA GLY A 181 -4.65 -9.15 18.80
C GLY A 181 -4.09 -7.75 18.58
N LYS A 182 -4.06 -7.25 17.33
CA LYS A 182 -3.51 -5.94 16.94
C LYS A 182 -4.58 -4.85 16.87
N VAL A 183 -5.44 -4.77 17.88
CA VAL A 183 -6.65 -3.90 17.89
C VAL A 183 -6.29 -2.40 17.95
N ASP A 184 -5.15 -2.04 18.54
CA ASP A 184 -4.75 -0.64 18.78
C ASP A 184 -3.77 -0.07 17.74
N VAL A 185 -3.50 -0.77 16.62
CA VAL A 185 -2.61 -0.25 15.57
C VAL A 185 -3.39 0.76 14.72
N GLY A 186 -3.56 1.96 15.28
CA GLY A 186 -4.29 3.07 14.70
C GLY A 186 -3.86 3.40 13.27
N ALA A 187 -4.86 3.56 12.40
CA ALA A 187 -4.92 4.27 11.11
C ALA A 187 -3.86 4.04 10.00
N ASN A 188 -2.70 3.44 10.29
CA ASN A 188 -1.56 3.36 9.36
C ASN A 188 -1.66 2.21 8.35
N VAL A 189 -2.71 1.39 8.45
CA VAL A 189 -2.99 0.25 7.56
C VAL A 189 -3.19 0.68 6.10
N LEU A 190 -3.56 1.94 5.86
CA LEU A 190 -3.88 2.43 4.52
C LEU A 190 -2.67 2.82 3.66
N GLY A 191 -1.46 2.93 4.22
CA GLY A 191 -0.23 3.06 3.43
C GLY A 191 -0.12 4.27 2.49
N ARG A 192 -1.11 5.16 2.48
CA ARG A 192 -1.12 6.47 1.85
C ARG A 192 -2.04 7.35 2.68
N LYS A 193 -1.51 8.51 3.08
CA LYS A 193 -2.29 9.69 3.42
C LYS A 193 -3.14 9.94 2.16
N LEU A 194 -4.45 9.68 2.23
CA LEU A 194 -5.36 10.14 1.18
C LEU A 194 -5.40 11.65 1.34
N ASP A 195 -4.43 12.34 0.74
CA ASP A 195 -4.54 13.77 0.46
C ASP A 195 -5.59 13.89 -0.65
N ILE A 196 -6.86 13.73 -0.27
CA ILE A 196 -8.01 14.22 -1.02
C ILE A 196 -8.13 15.67 -0.57
N GLU A 197 -7.29 16.53 -1.13
CA GLU A 197 -7.60 17.96 -1.13
C GLU A 197 -8.68 18.22 -2.17
N ASN A 198 -9.64 19.03 -1.73
CA ASN A 198 -10.96 19.31 -2.28
C ASN A 198 -10.90 20.34 -3.40
#